data_AF-A0A2G2W151-F1
#
_entry.id   AF-A0A2G2W151-F1
#
_cell.length_a   1.000
_cell.length_b   1.000
_cell.length_c   1.000
_cell.angle_alpha   90.00
_cell.angle_beta   90.00
_cell.angle_gamma   90.00
#
_symmetry.space_group_name_H-M   'P 1'
#
loop_
_entity.id
_entity.type
_entity.pdbx_description
1 polymer ?
#
loop_
_entity_poly.entity_id
_entity_poly.type
_entity_poly.pdbx_seq_one_letter_code
_entity_poly.pdbx_strand_id
1 'polypeptide(L)'
;MTMIKVKAAGGCGGTIWDEKGRDQVAGVYVYYTDSKVFALQFIFHEKGKFVKSVRHGVSQMNESYTAVVFDHPSEYLTTVTGSVIPFFRTGLHSIAFITNKGSYGPFGASKRCKKPRPVPL
;
A
#
# COMPACT_ATOMS: atom_id res chain seq x y z
N MET A 1 7.85 23.25 8.91
CA MET A 1 6.73 22.45 9.44
C MET A 1 7.29 21.22 10.12
N THR A 2 6.81 20.89 11.32
CA THR A 2 7.20 19.67 12.03
C THR A 2 6.35 18.51 11.54
N MET A 3 6.96 17.47 11.00
CA MET A 3 6.26 16.26 10.56
C MET A 3 5.83 15.44 11.77
N ILE A 4 4.55 15.07 11.84
CA ILE A 4 4.05 14.16 12.87
C ILE A 4 4.37 12.73 12.42
N LYS A 5 5.18 12.03 13.21
CA LYS A 5 5.48 10.61 12.99
C LYS A 5 4.60 9.76 13.88
N VAL A 6 3.84 8.86 13.26
CA VAL A 6 3.04 7.86 13.96
C VAL A 6 3.90 6.62 14.22
N LYS A 7 3.60 5.87 15.29
CA LYS A 7 4.30 4.60 15.58
C LYS A 7 4.06 3.58 14.47
N ALA A 8 5.06 2.75 14.20
CA ALA A 8 4.92 1.63 13.28
C ALA A 8 3.82 0.65 13.75
N ALA A 9 3.02 0.15 12.81
CA ALA A 9 2.01 -0.87 13.06
C ALA A 9 2.49 -2.20 12.44
N GLY A 10 2.80 -3.20 13.27
CA GLY A 10 3.35 -4.48 12.81
C GLY A 10 4.35 -5.10 13.77
N GLY A 11 5.05 -6.14 13.31
CA GLY A 11 6.13 -6.79 14.04
C GLY A 11 7.48 -6.07 13.90
N CYS A 12 8.49 -6.59 14.59
CA CYS A 12 9.83 -6.00 14.68
C CYS A 12 10.80 -6.48 13.59
N GLY A 13 10.29 -7.06 12.50
CA GLY A 13 11.12 -7.64 11.42
C GLY A 13 11.35 -6.68 10.25
N GLY A 14 12.34 -7.01 9.41
CA GLY A 14 12.66 -6.27 8.19
C GLY A 14 13.63 -5.10 8.40
N THR A 15 13.89 -4.36 7.33
CA THR A 15 14.76 -3.18 7.33
C THR A 15 13.96 -1.94 7.67
N ILE A 16 14.43 -1.16 8.64
CA ILE A 16 13.83 0.14 8.99
C ILE A 16 14.12 1.13 7.86
N TRP A 17 13.09 1.83 7.38
CA TRP A 17 13.21 2.88 6.38
C TRP A 17 12.36 4.10 6.77
N ASP A 18 12.76 5.27 6.29
CA ASP A 18 12.06 6.55 6.46
C ASP A 18 12.36 7.43 5.24
N GLU A 19 11.32 7.93 4.57
CA GLU A 19 11.46 8.86 3.43
C GLU A 19 11.76 10.31 3.86
N LYS A 20 11.96 10.57 5.16
CA LYS A 20 12.47 11.82 5.73
C LYS A 20 11.63 13.07 5.44
N GLY A 21 10.31 12.92 5.33
CA GLY A 21 9.40 14.05 5.20
C GLY A 21 9.55 14.77 3.86
N ARG A 22 9.32 14.03 2.77
CA ARG A 22 9.13 14.57 1.42
C ARG A 22 7.87 15.41 1.33
N ASP A 23 7.66 16.00 0.15
CA ASP A 23 6.49 16.80 -0.19
C ASP A 23 5.22 15.91 -0.30
N GLN A 24 4.31 16.19 -1.22
CA GLN A 24 3.01 15.53 -1.26
C GLN A 24 3.09 14.12 -1.88
N VAL A 25 2.46 13.13 -1.24
CA VAL A 25 2.25 11.80 -1.83
C VAL A 25 1.20 11.92 -2.93
N ALA A 26 1.56 11.54 -4.15
CA ALA A 26 0.69 11.51 -5.32
C ALA A 26 0.28 10.09 -5.74
N GLY A 27 0.83 9.08 -5.08
CA GLY A 27 0.43 7.69 -5.31
C GLY A 27 1.34 6.68 -4.64
N VAL A 28 0.99 5.41 -4.81
CA VAL A 28 1.70 4.28 -4.24
C VAL A 28 1.60 3.06 -5.17
N TYR A 29 2.73 2.43 -5.42
CA TYR A 29 2.80 1.07 -5.95
C TYR A 29 2.77 0.09 -4.79
N VAL A 30 1.90 -0.90 -4.89
CA VAL A 30 1.75 -1.98 -3.92
C VAL A 30 2.15 -3.28 -4.60
N TYR A 31 3.10 -4.01 -4.01
CA TYR A 31 3.55 -5.31 -4.48
C TYR A 31 3.03 -6.39 -3.53
N TYR A 32 2.21 -7.31 -4.02
CA TYR A 32 1.44 -8.22 -3.18
C TYR A 32 1.09 -9.53 -3.90
N THR A 33 0.66 -10.52 -3.13
CA THR A 33 -0.07 -11.72 -3.59
C THR A 33 -1.44 -11.73 -2.92
N ASP A 34 -2.27 -12.71 -3.25
CA ASP A 34 -3.57 -12.92 -2.59
C ASP A 34 -3.48 -13.16 -1.07
N SER A 35 -2.28 -13.37 -0.51
CA SER A 35 -2.06 -13.68 0.90
C SER A 35 -1.14 -12.71 1.67
N LYS A 36 -0.41 -11.80 1.00
CA LYS A 36 0.56 -10.90 1.66
C LYS A 36 0.95 -9.69 0.81
N VAL A 37 1.28 -8.59 1.47
CA VAL A 37 1.98 -7.43 0.88
C VAL A 37 3.50 -7.57 1.11
N PHE A 38 4.28 -7.46 0.03
CA PHE A 38 5.74 -7.63 0.06
C PHE A 38 6.50 -6.31 0.07
N ALA A 39 6.00 -5.32 -0.66
CA ALA A 39 6.69 -4.04 -0.78
C ALA A 39 5.73 -2.89 -1.12
N LEU A 40 6.19 -1.69 -0.83
CA LEU A 40 5.57 -0.43 -1.21
C LEU A 40 6.60 0.44 -1.93
N GLN A 41 6.15 1.24 -2.90
CA GLN A 41 6.96 2.30 -3.50
C GLN A 41 6.07 3.52 -3.68
N PHE A 42 6.51 4.66 -3.18
CA PHE A 42 5.71 5.89 -3.18
C PHE A 42 6.00 6.74 -4.43
N ILE A 43 4.98 7.45 -4.88
CA ILE A 43 5.11 8.52 -5.87
C ILE A 43 4.89 9.82 -5.13
N PHE A 44 5.86 10.73 -5.21
CA PHE A 44 5.78 12.07 -4.64
C PHE A 44 5.64 13.10 -5.75
N HIS A 45 4.91 14.18 -5.49
CA HIS A 45 4.91 15.36 -6.32
C HIS A 45 5.84 16.40 -5.67
N GLU A 46 7.04 16.55 -6.22
CA GLU A 46 8.10 17.42 -5.72
C GLU A 46 8.46 18.45 -6.79
N LYS A 47 8.36 19.76 -6.47
CA LYS A 47 8.76 20.85 -7.38
C LYS A 47 8.16 20.75 -8.80
N GLY A 48 6.88 20.36 -8.89
CA GLY A 48 6.16 20.23 -10.16
C GLY A 48 6.47 18.94 -10.95
N LYS A 49 7.13 17.95 -10.32
CA LYS A 49 7.50 16.68 -10.95
C LYS A 49 7.07 15.49 -10.10
N PHE A 50 6.72 14.40 -10.76
CA PHE A 50 6.47 13.12 -10.09
C PHE A 50 7.76 12.32 -9.94
N VAL A 51 8.13 12.02 -8.69
CA VAL A 51 9.35 11.29 -8.33
C VAL A 51 8.98 10.01 -7.61
N LYS A 52 9.56 8.88 -8.03
CA LYS A 52 9.38 7.58 -7.36
C LYS A 52 10.41 7.40 -6.25
N SER A 53 9.96 6.88 -5.12
CA SER A 53 10.84 6.43 -4.04
C SER A 53 11.64 5.20 -4.45
N VAL A 54 12.59 4.78 -3.63
CA VAL A 54 13.06 3.40 -3.70
C VAL A 54 11.94 2.45 -3.30
N ARG A 55 12.00 1.20 -3.77
CA ARG A 55 11.06 0.17 -3.35
C ARG A 55 11.41 -0.30 -1.94
N HIS A 56 10.45 -0.24 -1.03
CA HIS A 56 10.60 -0.65 0.37
C HIS A 56 9.96 -2.01 0.60
N GLY A 57 10.80 -2.99 0.91
CA GLY A 57 10.38 -4.39 1.11
C GLY A 57 11.21 -5.33 0.26
N VAL A 58 10.69 -6.54 0.04
CA VAL A 58 11.38 -7.59 -0.74
C VAL A 58 10.70 -7.77 -2.08
N SER A 59 11.46 -8.16 -3.11
CA SER A 59 10.90 -8.66 -4.36
C SER A 59 10.70 -10.15 -4.29
N GLN A 60 9.56 -10.61 -4.79
CA GLN A 60 9.20 -12.02 -4.88
C GLN A 60 8.80 -12.41 -6.29
N MET A 61 9.20 -13.61 -6.71
CA MET A 61 9.01 -14.10 -8.08
C MET A 61 7.54 -14.14 -8.54
N ASN A 62 6.60 -14.32 -7.61
CA ASN A 62 5.16 -14.46 -7.91
C ASN A 62 4.33 -13.28 -7.37
N GLU A 63 4.94 -12.11 -7.18
CA GLU A 63 4.20 -10.92 -6.75
C GLU A 63 3.50 -10.22 -7.92
N SER A 64 2.25 -9.84 -7.69
CA SER A 64 1.55 -8.86 -8.53
C SER A 64 1.88 -7.46 -8.03
N TYR A 65 1.67 -6.45 -8.88
CA TYR A 65 1.71 -5.06 -8.45
C TYR A 65 0.50 -4.28 -8.94
N THR A 66 0.12 -3.26 -8.17
CA THR A 66 -0.89 -2.28 -8.57
C THR A 66 -0.39 -0.88 -8.27
N ALA A 67 -0.51 0.01 -9.25
CA ALA A 67 -0.24 1.43 -9.08
C ALA A 67 -1.54 2.14 -8.69
N VAL A 68 -1.58 2.70 -7.49
CA VAL A 68 -2.62 3.61 -7.05
C VAL A 68 -2.10 5.02 -7.27
N VAL A 69 -2.53 5.65 -8.35
CA VAL A 69 -2.15 7.03 -8.70
C VAL A 69 -3.33 7.94 -8.38
N PHE A 70 -3.10 8.95 -7.55
CA PHE A 70 -4.13 9.91 -7.17
C PHE A 70 -4.31 10.95 -8.28
N ASP A 71 -5.53 11.46 -8.41
CA ASP A 71 -5.84 12.64 -9.23
C ASP A 71 -5.32 13.95 -8.57
N HIS A 72 -3.99 14.04 -8.46
CA HIS A 72 -3.30 15.13 -7.78
C HIS A 72 -3.49 16.47 -8.51
N PRO A 73 -3.75 17.60 -7.81
CA PRO A 73 -3.80 17.75 -6.35
C PRO A 73 -5.21 17.56 -5.74
N SER A 74 -6.21 17.27 -6.56
CA SER A 74 -7.61 17.22 -6.12
C SER A 74 -7.95 15.95 -5.31
N GLU A 75 -7.14 14.92 -5.42
CA GLU A 75 -7.20 13.70 -4.62
C GLU A 75 -5.96 13.53 -3.74
N TYR A 76 -6.19 13.25 -2.46
CA TYR A 76 -5.17 13.07 -1.44
C TYR A 76 -5.55 11.99 -0.44
N LEU A 77 -4.53 11.34 0.11
CA LEU A 77 -4.69 10.27 1.09
C LEU A 77 -5.22 10.83 2.42
N THR A 78 -6.30 10.23 2.92
CA THR A 78 -6.92 10.61 4.20
C THR A 78 -6.70 9.54 5.26
N THR A 79 -6.78 8.26 4.87
CA THR A 79 -6.63 7.13 5.79
C THR A 79 -5.87 5.99 5.14
N VAL A 80 -5.01 5.34 5.91
CA VAL A 80 -4.43 4.04 5.57
C VAL A 80 -4.95 3.02 6.56
N THR A 81 -5.49 1.93 6.05
CA THR A 81 -5.92 0.79 6.88
C THR A 81 -5.17 -0.45 6.44
N GLY A 82 -5.00 -1.40 7.35
CA GLY A 82 -4.28 -2.64 7.05
C GLY A 82 -4.39 -3.67 8.15
N SER A 83 -3.95 -4.89 7.85
CA SER A 83 -3.90 -5.99 8.80
C SER A 83 -2.53 -6.66 8.79
N VAL A 84 -2.14 -7.23 9.92
CA VAL A 84 -0.87 -7.96 10.10
C VAL A 84 -1.12 -9.46 10.02
N ILE A 85 -0.12 -10.23 9.56
CA ILE A 85 -0.23 -11.69 9.48
C ILE A 85 -0.41 -12.26 10.90
N PRO A 86 -1.53 -12.97 11.20
CA PRO A 86 -1.87 -13.36 12.58
C PRO A 86 -0.83 -14.27 13.26
N PHE A 87 -0.29 -15.24 12.51
CA PHE A 87 0.56 -16.30 13.09
C PHE A 87 1.98 -15.86 13.40
N PHE A 88 2.58 -15.02 12.56
CA PHE A 88 3.98 -14.62 12.72
C PHE A 88 4.13 -13.18 13.17
N ARG A 89 3.09 -12.33 13.06
CA ARG A 89 3.15 -10.86 13.20
C ARG A 89 4.28 -10.18 12.41
N THR A 90 4.97 -10.89 11.52
CA THR A 90 6.20 -10.44 10.85
C THR A 90 5.95 -9.86 9.46
N GLY A 91 4.69 -9.52 9.13
CA GLY A 91 4.39 -8.94 7.82
C GLY A 91 3.01 -8.33 7.70
N LEU A 92 2.91 -7.44 6.72
CA LEU A 92 1.66 -6.79 6.31
C LEU A 92 0.84 -7.79 5.49
N HIS A 93 -0.29 -8.22 6.06
CA HIS A 93 -1.21 -9.14 5.39
C HIS A 93 -2.05 -8.41 4.36
N SER A 94 -2.61 -7.26 4.72
CA SER A 94 -3.33 -6.41 3.78
C SER A 94 -3.16 -4.94 4.02
N ILE A 95 -3.37 -4.14 2.97
CA ILE A 95 -3.38 -2.67 3.03
C ILE A 95 -4.44 -2.09 2.11
N ALA A 96 -5.11 -1.03 2.55
CA ALA A 96 -6.02 -0.23 1.75
C ALA A 96 -5.73 1.26 1.97
N PHE A 97 -5.87 2.02 0.89
CA PHE A 97 -5.67 3.47 0.87
C PHE A 97 -7.01 4.13 0.64
N ILE A 98 -7.41 5.03 1.54
CA ILE A 98 -8.63 5.80 1.43
C ILE A 98 -8.25 7.25 1.18
N THR A 99 -8.86 7.83 0.16
CA THR A 99 -8.69 9.22 -0.24
C THR A 99 -9.96 10.01 0.05
N ASN A 100 -9.92 11.31 -0.22
CA ASN A 100 -11.13 12.13 -0.24
C ASN A 100 -12.09 11.80 -1.40
N LYS A 101 -11.65 11.02 -2.41
CA LYS A 101 -12.49 10.65 -3.58
C LYS A 101 -12.92 9.19 -3.60
N GLY A 102 -12.23 8.30 -2.88
CA GLY A 102 -12.55 6.88 -2.92
C GLY A 102 -11.65 6.01 -2.07
N SER A 103 -11.64 4.71 -2.38
CA SER A 103 -10.81 3.72 -1.70
C SER A 103 -10.17 2.77 -2.69
N TYR A 104 -8.96 2.33 -2.35
CA TYR A 104 -8.13 1.43 -3.15
C TYR A 104 -7.69 0.23 -2.31
N GLY A 105 -7.94 -0.98 -2.80
CA GLY A 105 -7.67 -2.23 -2.09
C GLY A 105 -8.92 -2.85 -1.47
N PRO A 106 -8.78 -3.72 -0.45
CA PRO A 106 -7.52 -4.12 0.17
C PRO A 106 -6.65 -4.98 -0.75
N PHE A 107 -5.35 -4.68 -0.78
CA PHE A 107 -4.34 -5.50 -1.42
C PHE A 107 -3.80 -6.51 -0.41
N GLY A 108 -3.39 -7.70 -0.85
CA GLY A 108 -2.75 -8.70 0.02
C GLY A 108 -3.66 -9.74 0.67
N ALA A 109 -4.96 -9.48 0.82
CA ALA A 109 -5.92 -10.44 1.39
C ALA A 109 -7.15 -10.57 0.49
N SER A 110 -7.01 -11.33 -0.61
CA SER A 110 -8.16 -11.67 -1.44
C SER A 110 -9.01 -12.67 -0.66
N LYS A 111 -10.17 -12.23 -0.14
CA LYS A 111 -11.23 -13.18 0.16
C LYS A 111 -11.62 -13.81 -1.17
N ARG A 112 -11.29 -15.08 -1.38
CA ARG A 112 -11.98 -15.91 -2.37
C ARG A 112 -13.45 -16.01 -1.96
N CYS A 113 -14.26 -14.99 -2.25
CA CYS A 113 -15.65 -15.23 -2.61
C CYS A 113 -15.59 -15.81 -4.01
N LYS A 114 -15.55 -17.14 -4.12
CA LYS A 114 -16.01 -17.79 -5.36
C LYS A 114 -17.44 -17.30 -5.53
N LYS A 115 -17.70 -16.33 -6.40
CA LYS A 115 -19.07 -16.07 -6.84
C LYS A 115 -19.59 -17.42 -7.37
N PRO A 116 -20.76 -17.91 -6.91
CA PRO A 116 -21.31 -19.15 -7.45
C PRO A 116 -21.37 -19.00 -8.97
N ARG A 117 -20.87 -20.00 -9.70
CA ARG A 117 -20.99 -20.03 -11.16
C ARG A 117 -22.50 -20.00 -11.48
N PRO A 118 -22.98 -19.11 -12.35
CA PRO A 118 -24.33 -19.23 -12.86
C PRO A 118 -24.46 -20.60 -13.52
N VAL A 119 -25.41 -21.41 -13.07
CA VAL A 119 -25.80 -22.62 -13.77
C VAL A 119 -26.66 -22.15 -14.95
N PRO A 120 -26.29 -22.44 -16.21
CA PRO A 120 -27.19 -22.19 -17.33
C PRO A 120 -28.45 -23.03 -17.16
N LEU A 121 -29.62 -22.40 -17.33
CA LEU A 121 -30.88 -23.11 -17.58
C LEU A 121 -30.87 -23.70 -18.98
#